data_AF-A0AAW4EP09-F1
#
_entry.id   AF-A0AAW4EP09-F1
#
_cell.length_a   1.000
_cell.length_b   1.000
_cell.length_c   1.000
_cell.angle_alpha   90.00
_cell.angle_beta   90.00
_cell.angle_gamma   90.00
#
_symmetry.space_group_name_H-M   'P 1'
#
loop_
_entity.id
_entity.type
_entity.pdbx_description
1 polymer ?
#
loop_
_entity_poly.entity_id
_entity_poly.type
_entity_poly.pdbx_seq_one_letter_code
_entity_poly.pdbx_strand_id
1 'polypeptide(L)'
;MKASFLLAAALLIGLPLAAAAATPQQQRMADCSAKNKGLKGDAYKTAQSACLSGHATDTKAATPQERMKQCNADAATKKLAGDARKTFMSSCLKAS
;
A
#
# COMPACT_ATOMS: atom_id res chain seq x y z
N MET A 1 -50.82 -18.23 -19.33
CA MET A 1 -50.31 -19.35 -20.16
C MET A 1 -48.81 -19.41 -19.88
N LYS A 2 -48.37 -20.13 -18.83
CA LYS A 2 -47.98 -21.55 -18.82
C LYS A 2 -46.78 -21.84 -19.72
N ALA A 3 -45.60 -21.94 -19.11
CA ALA A 3 -44.65 -23.02 -19.36
C ALA A 3 -43.58 -23.02 -18.25
N SER A 4 -43.81 -23.86 -17.24
CA SER A 4 -42.74 -24.40 -16.40
C SER A 4 -41.88 -25.32 -17.26
N PHE A 5 -40.56 -25.18 -17.18
CA PHE A 5 -39.61 -26.26 -17.45
C PHE A 5 -38.56 -26.25 -16.35
N LEU A 6 -38.80 -27.09 -15.34
CA LEU A 6 -37.78 -27.62 -14.46
C LEU A 6 -37.18 -28.85 -15.17
N LEU A 7 -35.87 -28.85 -15.44
CA LEU A 7 -35.03 -30.03 -15.24
C LEU A 7 -33.56 -29.62 -15.15
N ALA A 8 -32.96 -30.02 -14.04
CA ALA A 8 -31.58 -29.78 -13.66
C ALA A 8 -30.58 -30.52 -14.56
N ALA A 9 -29.46 -29.87 -14.86
CA ALA A 9 -28.21 -30.54 -15.19
C ALA A 9 -27.12 -29.98 -14.25
N ALA A 10 -26.76 -30.81 -13.28
CA ALA A 10 -25.71 -30.55 -12.31
C ALA A 10 -24.37 -30.37 -13.01
N LEU A 11 -23.72 -29.22 -12.79
CA LEU A 11 -22.29 -29.04 -13.00
C LEU A 11 -21.66 -28.53 -11.69
N LEU A 12 -21.71 -29.36 -10.65
CA LEU A 12 -20.89 -29.21 -9.46
C LEU A 12 -19.55 -29.91 -9.71
N ILE A 13 -18.72 -29.33 -10.58
CA ILE A 13 -17.29 -29.62 -10.59
C ILE A 13 -16.68 -28.73 -9.52
N GLY A 14 -16.38 -29.33 -8.37
CA GLY A 14 -15.64 -28.69 -7.31
C GLY A 14 -14.27 -28.25 -7.82
N LEU A 15 -14.12 -26.95 -8.07
CA LEU A 15 -12.83 -26.31 -7.98
C LEU A 15 -12.50 -26.19 -6.48
N PRO A 16 -11.30 -26.59 -6.04
CA PRO A 16 -10.87 -26.19 -4.71
C PRO A 16 -10.85 -24.67 -4.74
N LEU A 17 -11.71 -24.05 -3.92
CA LEU A 17 -11.47 -22.68 -3.47
C LEU A 17 -10.12 -22.75 -2.75
N ALA A 18 -9.04 -22.51 -3.49
CA ALA A 18 -7.81 -22.03 -2.90
C ALA A 18 -8.25 -20.80 -2.11
N ALA A 19 -8.24 -20.90 -0.78
CA ALA A 19 -8.49 -19.79 0.10
C ALA A 19 -7.54 -18.68 -0.34
N ALA A 20 -8.09 -17.68 -1.03
CA ALA A 20 -7.35 -16.51 -1.44
C ALA A 20 -7.02 -15.76 -0.15
N ALA A 21 -5.87 -16.08 0.45
CA ALA A 21 -5.29 -15.24 1.47
C ALA A 21 -5.22 -13.85 0.86
N ALA A 22 -5.99 -12.90 1.43
CA ALA A 22 -6.07 -11.55 0.93
C ALA A 22 -4.63 -11.04 0.78
N THR A 23 -4.25 -10.68 -0.45
CA THR A 23 -2.89 -10.23 -0.70
C THR A 23 -2.60 -9.01 0.18
N PRO A 24 -1.35 -8.76 0.58
CA PRO A 24 -1.01 -7.58 1.39
C PRO A 24 -1.52 -6.26 0.78
N GLN A 25 -1.58 -6.20 -0.56
CA GLN A 25 -2.17 -5.09 -1.30
C GLN A 25 -3.69 -4.94 -1.08
N GLN A 26 -4.42 -6.06 -1.04
CA GLN A 26 -5.86 -6.10 -0.80
C GLN A 26 -6.22 -5.78 0.66
N GLN A 27 -5.41 -6.23 1.62
CA GLN A 27 -5.55 -5.86 3.04
C GLN A 27 -5.35 -4.35 3.23
N ARG A 28 -4.31 -3.78 2.62
CA ARG A 28 -4.04 -2.35 2.69
C ARG A 28 -5.19 -1.50 2.12
N MET A 29 -5.81 -1.95 1.03
CA MET A 29 -6.96 -1.24 0.46
C MET A 29 -8.17 -1.28 1.40
N ALA A 30 -8.42 -2.42 2.06
CA ALA A 30 -9.48 -2.55 3.06
C ALA A 30 -9.21 -1.65 4.29
N ASP A 31 -7.98 -1.63 4.80
CA ASP A 31 -7.59 -0.79 5.94
C ASP A 31 -7.69 0.71 5.60
N CYS A 32 -7.23 1.12 4.43
CA CYS A 32 -7.38 2.51 3.98
C CYS A 32 -8.85 2.90 3.83
N SER A 33 -9.69 2.00 3.34
CA SER A 33 -11.13 2.26 3.21
C SER A 33 -11.81 2.34 4.58
N ALA A 34 -11.41 1.50 5.54
CA ALA A 34 -11.90 1.54 6.92
C ALA A 34 -11.48 2.82 7.65
N LYS A 35 -10.21 3.24 7.51
CA LYS A 35 -9.68 4.49 8.10
C LYS A 35 -10.35 5.75 7.56
N ASN A 36 -10.82 5.70 6.31
CA ASN A 36 -11.46 6.85 5.66
C ASN A 36 -12.99 6.82 5.76
N LYS A 37 -13.55 5.91 6.57
CA LYS A 37 -15.01 5.78 6.74
C LYS A 37 -15.61 7.09 7.25
N GLY A 38 -16.59 7.62 6.53
CA GLY A 38 -17.28 8.87 6.86
C GLY A 38 -16.73 10.09 6.14
N LEU A 39 -15.58 10.00 5.48
CA LEU A 39 -15.09 11.03 4.58
C LEU A 39 -15.84 10.95 3.24
N LYS A 40 -16.16 12.10 2.65
CA LYS A 40 -16.84 12.21 1.35
C LYS A 40 -16.13 13.24 0.47
N GLY A 41 -16.28 13.08 -0.84
CA GLY A 41 -15.71 14.02 -1.82
C GLY A 41 -14.19 14.12 -1.74
N ASP A 42 -13.66 15.34 -1.90
CA ASP A 42 -12.22 15.60 -1.94
C ASP A 42 -11.48 15.16 -0.67
N ALA A 43 -12.15 15.18 0.48
CA ALA A 43 -11.57 14.70 1.74
C ALA A 43 -11.29 13.19 1.69
N TYR A 44 -12.19 12.39 1.13
CA TYR A 44 -11.97 10.95 0.96
C TYR A 44 -10.85 10.68 -0.05
N LYS A 45 -10.84 11.40 -1.18
CA LYS A 45 -9.83 11.23 -2.23
C LYS A 45 -8.43 11.58 -1.73
N THR A 46 -8.31 12.67 -0.97
CA THR A 46 -7.06 13.09 -0.35
C THR A 46 -6.60 12.08 0.71
N ALA A 47 -7.50 11.64 1.60
CA ALA A 47 -7.17 10.68 2.63
C ALA A 47 -6.85 9.28 2.08
N GLN A 48 -7.53 8.84 1.02
CA GLN A 48 -7.25 7.58 0.34
C GLN A 48 -5.92 7.64 -0.41
N SER A 49 -5.65 8.73 -1.12
CA SER A 49 -4.36 8.94 -1.77
C SER A 49 -3.24 9.02 -0.73
N ALA A 50 -3.42 9.71 0.38
CA ALA A 50 -2.44 9.75 1.47
C ALA A 50 -2.23 8.37 2.12
N CYS A 51 -3.28 7.57 2.32
CA CYS A 51 -3.15 6.23 2.88
C CYS A 51 -2.48 5.24 1.91
N LEU A 52 -2.79 5.36 0.61
CA LEU A 52 -2.20 4.52 -0.44
C LEU A 52 -0.80 5.00 -0.88
N SER A 53 -0.46 6.27 -0.64
CA SER A 53 0.87 6.85 -0.90
C SER A 53 1.76 6.80 0.34
N GLY A 54 1.17 6.71 1.54
CA GLY A 54 1.85 6.52 2.80
C GLY A 54 2.41 5.11 2.84
N HIS A 55 3.72 5.01 2.66
CA HIS A 55 4.53 3.80 2.81
C HIS A 55 3.89 2.85 3.83
N ALA A 56 3.52 1.66 3.38
CA ALA A 56 3.34 0.55 4.28
C ALA A 56 4.62 0.48 5.12
N THR A 57 4.49 0.73 6.42
CA THR A 57 5.53 0.41 7.40
C THR A 57 5.59 -1.10 7.49
N ASP A 58 6.16 -1.72 6.46
CA ASP A 58 6.53 -3.13 6.44
C ASP A 58 7.48 -3.34 5.26
N THR A 59 8.77 -3.15 5.54
CA THR A 59 9.92 -3.80 4.90
C THR A 59 9.87 -4.02 3.38
N LYS A 60 9.23 -3.13 2.60
CA LYS A 60 9.40 -3.07 1.16
C LYS A 60 10.59 -2.17 0.91
N ALA A 61 11.65 -2.73 0.33
CA ALA A 61 12.84 -1.99 -0.05
C ALA A 61 12.44 -0.66 -0.70
N ALA A 62 12.68 0.44 0.01
CA ALA A 62 12.46 1.77 -0.51
C ALA A 62 13.30 1.87 -1.79
N THR A 63 12.71 2.36 -2.88
CA THR A 63 13.48 2.53 -4.11
C THR A 63 14.68 3.44 -3.82
N PRO A 64 15.81 3.28 -4.54
CA PRO A 64 16.97 4.14 -4.34
C PRO A 64 16.62 5.65 -4.36
N GLN A 65 15.63 6.03 -5.16
CA GLN A 65 15.11 7.40 -5.25
C GLN A 65 14.35 7.84 -3.99
N GLU A 66 13.52 6.97 -3.40
CA GLU A 66 12.82 7.27 -2.14
C GLU A 66 13.80 7.35 -0.96
N ARG A 67 14.78 6.44 -0.91
CA ARG A 67 15.86 6.50 0.08
C ARG A 67 16.62 7.81 0.01
N MET A 68 17.00 8.26 -1.19
CA MET A 68 17.69 9.53 -1.36
C MET A 68 16.87 10.71 -0.86
N LYS A 69 15.56 10.75 -1.16
CA LYS A 69 14.68 11.82 -0.67
C LYS A 69 14.61 11.83 0.87
N GLN A 70 14.46 10.66 1.49
CA GLN A 70 14.45 10.53 2.94
C GLN A 70 15.78 10.98 3.57
N CYS A 71 16.91 10.50 3.05
CA CYS A 71 18.24 10.91 3.54
C CYS A 71 18.45 12.43 3.43
N ASN A 72 17.93 13.09 2.38
CA ASN A 72 18.02 14.54 2.26
C ASN A 72 17.11 15.27 3.27
N ALA A 73 15.89 14.77 3.50
CA ALA A 73 14.97 15.34 4.48
C ALA A 73 15.53 15.21 5.91
N ASP A 74 16.08 14.05 6.25
CA ASP A 74 16.67 13.79 7.56
C ASP A 74 17.93 14.64 7.79
N ALA A 75 18.78 14.80 6.77
CA ALA A 75 19.94 15.68 6.83
C ALA A 75 19.55 17.15 7.05
N ALA A 76 18.49 17.63 6.38
CA ALA A 76 17.97 18.99 6.55
C ALA A 76 17.36 19.20 7.95
N THR A 77 16.61 18.22 8.45
CA THR A 77 16.03 18.24 9.80
C THR A 77 17.11 18.29 10.87
N LYS A 78 18.19 17.53 10.67
CA LYS A 78 19.38 17.54 11.53
C LYS A 78 20.30 18.76 11.29
N LYS A 79 19.93 19.65 10.35
CA LYS A 79 20.71 20.82 9.94
C LYS A 79 22.17 20.48 9.61
N LEU A 80 22.40 19.31 9.03
CA LEU A 80 23.73 18.86 8.67
C LEU A 80 24.20 19.63 7.43
N ALA A 81 25.41 20.17 7.52
CA ALA A 81 26.11 20.84 6.43
C ALA A 81 27.56 20.35 6.34
N GLY A 82 28.23 20.65 5.22
CA GLY A 82 29.62 20.27 5.00
C GLY A 82 29.85 18.76 5.15
N ASP A 83 30.96 18.40 5.80
CA ASP A 83 31.37 17.01 5.98
C ASP A 83 30.36 16.17 6.80
N ALA A 84 29.66 16.80 7.74
CA ALA A 84 28.64 16.11 8.55
C ALA A 84 27.48 15.62 7.68
N ARG A 85 27.04 16.42 6.69
CA ARG A 85 26.00 16.00 5.73
C ARG A 85 26.49 14.87 4.83
N LYS A 86 27.73 14.97 4.34
CA LYS A 86 28.31 13.99 3.41
C LYS A 86 28.44 12.62 4.07
N THR A 87 28.95 12.59 5.30
CA THR A 87 29.09 11.35 6.09
C THR A 87 27.72 10.72 6.37
N PHE A 88 26.74 11.52 6.79
CA PHE A 88 25.37 11.06 7.00
C PHE A 88 24.71 10.53 5.72
N MET A 89 24.89 11.22 4.59
CA MET A 89 24.31 10.78 3.31
C MET A 89 24.90 9.44 2.87
N SER A 90 26.22 9.27 3.01
CA SER A 90 26.92 8.03 2.67
C SER A 90 26.44 6.86 3.51
N SER A 91 26.30 7.03 4.84
CA SER A 91 25.79 5.97 5.71
C SER A 91 24.31 5.67 5.45
N CYS A 92 23.49 6.70 5.24
CA CYS A 92 22.05 6.57 4.97
C CYS A 92 21.77 5.81 3.67
N LEU A 93 22.54 6.08 2.61
CA LEU A 93 22.39 5.41 1.31
C LEU A 93 22.99 3.99 1.27
N LYS A 94 23.98 3.70 2.11
CA LYS A 94 24.57 2.35 2.25
C LYS A 94 23.67 1.37 2.99
N ALA A 95 22.68 1.84 3.75
CA ALA A 95 21.69 1.02 4.45
C ALA A 95 20.54 0.54 3.53
N SER A 96 20.83 0.36 2.25
CA SER A 96 19.90 -0.12 1.21
C SER A 96 19.86 -1.64 1.17
#